data_AF-A0A183K627-F1
#
_entry.id   AF-A0A183K627-F1
#
_cell.length_a   1.000
_cell.length_b   1.000
_cell.length_c   1.000
_cell.angle_alpha   90.00
_cell.angle_beta   90.00
_cell.angle_gamma   90.00
#
_symmetry.space_group_name_H-M   'P 1'
#
loop_
_entity.id
_entity.type
_entity.pdbx_description
1 polymer ?
#
loop_
_entity_poly.entity_id
_entity_poly.type
_entity_poly.pdbx_seq_one_letter_code
_entity_poly.pdbx_strand_id
1 'polypeptide(L)'
;MFTSDVSEPYETLKRSILKRGDLTDRQRLDQLLNNIDLQHGSATDMLQRMREVIGPRTFEEGLLKQIFLSKLPQQVQAVLVSFQNNALDELAASADRILEITKSTTEVFSVKEKPHTTQNDITELCHTLTRYLNLCNDRNRNQQRYTSHHDYRTTCIL
;
A
#
# COMPACT_ATOMS: atom_id res chain seq x y z
N MET A 1 8.92 56.69 -45.69
CA MET A 1 7.89 55.86 -46.37
C MET A 1 8.64 54.74 -47.09
N PHE A 2 8.53 53.45 -46.79
CA PHE A 2 7.64 52.63 -45.98
C PHE A 2 8.49 51.54 -45.31
N THR A 3 8.50 51.44 -43.98
CA THR A 3 8.94 50.20 -43.32
C THR A 3 7.75 49.27 -43.39
N SER A 4 7.77 48.38 -44.39
CA SER A 4 6.64 47.51 -44.66
C SER A 4 6.33 46.66 -43.43
N ASP A 5 5.04 46.64 -43.13
CA ASP A 5 4.35 45.92 -42.08
C ASP A 5 4.37 44.40 -42.31
N VAL A 6 5.56 43.86 -42.58
CA VAL A 6 5.78 42.44 -42.89
C VAL A 6 6.09 41.66 -41.59
N SER A 7 6.44 42.38 -40.51
CA SER A 7 6.70 41.79 -39.20
C SER A 7 5.43 41.32 -38.49
N GLU A 8 4.29 41.99 -38.66
CA GLU A 8 3.06 41.64 -37.93
C GLU A 8 2.48 40.27 -38.32
N PRO A 9 2.35 39.91 -39.62
CA PRO A 9 1.82 38.61 -40.03
C PRO A 9 2.73 37.45 -39.63
N TYR A 10 4.05 37.61 -39.79
CA TYR A 10 5.03 36.59 -39.41
C TYR A 10 5.05 36.36 -37.89
N GLU A 11 5.10 37.42 -37.08
CA GLU A 11 5.11 37.29 -35.62
C GLU A 11 3.77 36.78 -35.08
N THR A 12 2.65 37.08 -35.75
CA THR A 12 1.34 36.51 -35.41
C THR A 12 1.29 35.01 -35.71
N LEU A 13 1.78 34.59 -36.88
CA LEU A 13 1.88 33.18 -37.24
C LEU A 13 2.80 32.42 -36.27
N LYS A 14 4.00 32.96 -36.00
CA LYS A 14 4.97 32.39 -35.06
C LYS A 14 4.37 32.21 -33.65
N ARG A 15 3.70 33.23 -33.11
CA ARG A 15 2.97 33.14 -31.83
C ARG A 15 1.88 32.08 -31.85
N SER A 16 1.13 31.97 -32.94
CA SER A 16 0.07 30.97 -33.08
C SER A 16 0.60 29.53 -33.10
N ILE A 17 1.73 29.30 -33.77
CA ILE A 17 2.40 27.99 -33.82
C ILE A 17 2.94 27.62 -32.45
N LEU A 18 3.62 28.55 -31.77
CA LEU A 18 4.15 28.35 -30.43
C LEU A 18 3.01 28.02 -29.45
N LYS A 19 1.96 28.84 -29.42
CA LYS A 19 0.78 28.63 -28.56
C LYS A 19 0.10 27.28 -28.80
N ARG A 20 -0.01 26.84 -30.06
CA ARG A 20 -0.56 25.51 -30.39
C ARG A 20 0.35 24.39 -29.87
N GLY A 21 1.67 24.57 -29.96
CA GLY A 21 2.66 23.69 -29.34
C GLY A 21 2.46 23.58 -27.83
N ASP A 22 2.40 24.72 -27.14
CA ASP A 22 2.22 24.77 -25.67
C ASP A 22 0.93 24.10 -25.22
N LEU A 23 -0.18 24.31 -25.95
CA LEU A 23 -1.44 23.62 -25.68
C LEU A 23 -1.31 22.11 -25.81
N THR A 24 -0.58 21.64 -26.82
CA THR A 24 -0.33 20.21 -27.04
C THR A 24 0.54 19.63 -25.92
N ASP A 25 1.58 20.35 -25.51
CA ASP A 25 2.49 19.90 -24.45
C ASP A 25 1.77 19.86 -23.08
N ARG A 26 0.87 20.81 -22.82
CA ARG A 26 0.00 20.77 -21.62
C ARG A 26 -0.95 19.57 -21.63
N GLN A 27 -1.53 19.22 -22.78
CA GLN A 27 -2.40 18.04 -22.90
C GLN A 27 -1.62 16.75 -22.64
N ARG A 28 -0.39 16.64 -23.15
CA ARG A 28 0.49 15.48 -22.89
C ARG A 28 0.88 15.37 -21.43
N LEU A 29 1.21 16.49 -20.78
CA LEU A 29 1.51 16.51 -19.36
C LEU A 29 0.30 16.06 -18.53
N ASP A 30 -0.88 16.57 -18.84
CA ASP A 30 -2.13 16.13 -18.20
C ASP A 30 -2.38 14.64 -18.39
N GLN A 31 -2.10 14.11 -19.59
CA GLN A 31 -2.21 12.69 -19.87
C GLN A 31 -1.23 11.86 -19.03
N LEU A 32 0.05 12.25 -18.96
CA LEU A 32 1.06 11.59 -18.10
C LEU A 32 0.68 11.60 -16.62
N LEU A 33 0.20 12.74 -16.12
CA LEU A 33 -0.05 12.93 -14.69
C LEU A 33 -1.38 12.37 -14.22
N ASN A 34 -2.43 12.39 -15.04
CA ASN A 34 -3.77 12.07 -14.59
C ASN A 34 -4.36 10.81 -15.23
N ASN A 35 -3.97 10.48 -16.46
CA ASN A 35 -4.64 9.45 -17.25
C ASN A 35 -3.84 8.15 -17.39
N ILE A 36 -2.52 8.19 -17.15
CA ILE A 36 -1.68 6.99 -17.13
C ILE A 36 -1.61 6.41 -15.72
N ASP A 37 -1.82 5.10 -15.66
CA ASP A 37 -1.80 4.27 -14.47
C ASP A 37 -1.41 2.81 -14.80
N LEU A 38 -1.31 1.99 -13.75
CA LEU A 38 -0.82 0.61 -13.78
C LEU A 38 -1.89 -0.41 -14.26
N GLN A 39 -2.83 -0.02 -15.14
CA GLN A 39 -4.07 -0.76 -15.48
C GLN A 39 -3.94 -2.29 -15.55
N HIS A 40 -3.01 -2.80 -16.37
CA HIS A 40 -2.82 -4.23 -16.60
C HIS A 40 -1.88 -4.90 -15.58
N GLY A 41 -1.51 -4.18 -14.52
CA GLY A 41 -0.61 -4.62 -13.48
C GLY A 41 0.83 -4.81 -13.94
N SER A 42 1.21 -4.17 -15.05
CA SER A 42 2.54 -4.18 -15.68
C SER A 42 3.08 -2.75 -15.72
N ALA A 43 4.18 -2.54 -15.03
CA ALA A 43 4.93 -1.30 -14.95
C ALA A 43 5.74 -1.05 -16.24
N THR A 44 6.23 -2.10 -16.92
CA THR A 44 6.87 -1.95 -18.24
C THR A 44 5.89 -1.46 -19.31
N ASP A 45 4.67 -2.01 -19.34
CA ASP A 45 3.64 -1.54 -20.26
C ASP A 45 3.20 -0.11 -19.94
N MET A 46 3.10 0.24 -18.65
CA MET A 46 2.84 1.62 -18.22
C MET A 46 3.94 2.57 -18.72
N LEU A 47 5.21 2.21 -18.56
CA LEU A 47 6.35 3.01 -19.04
C LEU A 47 6.29 3.19 -20.56
N GLN A 48 5.93 2.15 -21.30
CA GLN A 48 5.79 2.23 -22.75
C GLN A 48 4.72 3.24 -23.15
N ARG A 49 3.55 3.21 -22.49
CA ARG A 49 2.48 4.20 -22.71
C ARG A 49 2.92 5.62 -22.34
N MET A 50 3.73 5.80 -21.28
CA MET A 50 4.31 7.11 -20.94
C MET A 50 5.19 7.63 -22.08
N ARG A 51 6.03 6.78 -22.66
CA ARG A 51 6.89 7.13 -23.80
C ARG A 51 6.09 7.51 -25.04
N GLU A 52 4.99 6.81 -25.30
CA GLU A 52 4.09 7.13 -26.42
C GLU A 52 3.45 8.51 -26.28
N VAL A 53 3.05 8.90 -25.06
CA VAL A 53 2.45 10.22 -24.78
C VAL A 53 3.48 11.35 -24.97
N ILE A 54 4.72 11.12 -24.56
CA ILE A 54 5.83 12.07 -24.76
C ILE A 54 6.15 12.19 -26.25
N GLY A 55 6.13 11.07 -26.96
CA GLY A 55 6.44 10.98 -28.39
C GLY A 55 7.89 11.36 -28.68
N PRO A 56 8.19 12.04 -29.80
CA PRO A 56 9.56 12.38 -30.20
C PRO A 56 10.19 13.51 -29.36
N ARG A 57 9.50 14.00 -28.33
CA ARG A 57 10.02 15.05 -27.44
C ARG A 57 11.03 14.44 -26.47
N THR A 58 12.08 15.18 -26.16
CA THR A 58 12.92 14.87 -25.01
C THR A 58 12.20 15.30 -23.73
N PHE A 59 11.93 14.34 -22.85
CA PHE A 59 11.50 14.61 -21.48
C PHE A 59 12.69 14.41 -20.56
N GLU A 60 12.78 15.20 -19.49
CA GLU A 60 13.85 15.01 -18.52
C GLU A 60 13.68 13.64 -17.85
N GLU A 61 14.72 12.80 -17.91
CA GLU A 61 14.65 11.44 -17.40
C GLU A 61 14.38 11.40 -15.88
N GLY A 62 14.90 12.37 -15.12
CA GLY A 62 14.64 12.51 -13.69
C GLY A 62 13.17 12.73 -13.37
N LEU A 63 12.53 13.69 -14.07
CA LEU A 63 11.09 13.92 -13.95
C LEU A 63 10.28 12.70 -14.39
N LEU A 64 10.69 12.03 -15.46
CA LEU A 64 10.01 10.84 -15.94
C LEU A 64 10.07 9.71 -14.90
N LYS A 65 11.23 9.49 -14.28
CA LYS A 65 11.41 8.55 -13.16
C LYS A 65 10.51 8.92 -11.98
N GLN A 66 10.46 10.19 -11.61
CA GLN A 66 9.62 10.63 -10.50
C GLN A 66 8.13 10.38 -10.77
N ILE A 67 7.64 10.74 -11.97
CA ILE A 67 6.26 10.47 -12.37
C ILE A 67 6.02 8.96 -12.37
N PHE A 68 6.89 8.18 -12.98
CA PHE A 68 6.78 6.73 -13.05
C PHE A 68 6.66 6.10 -11.65
N LEU A 69 7.55 6.44 -10.73
CA LEU A 69 7.52 5.94 -9.36
C LEU A 69 6.23 6.35 -8.65
N SER A 70 5.77 7.61 -8.82
CA SER A 70 4.53 8.09 -8.18
C SER A 70 3.27 7.33 -8.61
N LYS A 71 3.30 6.66 -9.77
CA LYS A 71 2.19 5.86 -10.30
C LYS A 71 2.16 4.41 -9.80
N LEU A 72 3.22 3.95 -9.14
CA LEU A 72 3.29 2.59 -8.61
C LEU A 72 2.57 2.49 -7.25
N PRO A 73 2.12 1.30 -6.83
CA PRO A 73 1.64 1.09 -5.46
C PRO A 73 2.73 1.37 -4.42
N GLN A 74 2.35 1.87 -3.24
CA GLN A 74 3.28 2.32 -2.20
C GLN A 74 4.30 1.25 -1.79
N GLN A 75 3.89 -0.02 -1.72
CA GLN A 75 4.78 -1.15 -1.40
C GLN A 75 5.90 -1.34 -2.44
N VAL A 76 5.61 -1.09 -3.73
CA VAL A 76 6.60 -1.20 -4.81
C VAL A 76 7.51 0.03 -4.77
N GLN A 77 6.94 1.22 -4.57
CA GLN A 77 7.70 2.47 -4.42
C GLN A 77 8.75 2.35 -3.30
N ALA A 78 8.36 1.86 -2.13
CA ALA A 78 9.24 1.74 -0.96
C ALA A 78 10.50 0.91 -1.25
N VAL A 79 10.38 -0.13 -2.09
CA VAL A 79 11.53 -0.94 -2.52
C VAL A 79 12.37 -0.20 -3.55
N LEU A 80 11.72 0.43 -4.54
CA LEU A 80 12.40 1.03 -5.69
C LEU A 80 13.08 2.38 -5.42
N VAL A 81 12.71 3.10 -4.36
CA VAL A 81 13.34 4.37 -3.98
C VAL A 81 14.87 4.24 -3.86
N SER A 82 15.36 3.14 -3.28
CA SER A 82 16.81 2.88 -3.14
C SER A 82 17.52 2.61 -4.46
N PHE A 83 16.78 2.32 -5.53
CA PHE A 83 17.30 1.98 -6.86
C PHE A 83 17.12 3.11 -7.88
N GLN A 84 16.79 4.33 -7.44
CA GLN A 84 16.53 5.49 -8.30
C GLN A 84 17.66 5.84 -9.30
N ASN A 85 18.89 5.41 -9.03
CA ASN A 85 20.04 5.63 -9.91
C ASN A 85 20.06 4.69 -11.13
N ASN A 86 19.27 3.62 -11.11
CA ASN A 86 19.19 2.66 -12.21
C ASN A 86 18.48 3.27 -13.42
N ALA A 87 18.63 2.64 -14.58
CA ALA A 87 17.90 3.06 -15.77
C ALA A 87 16.39 2.90 -15.57
N LEU A 88 15.58 3.76 -16.20
CA LEU A 88 14.13 3.71 -16.04
C LEU A 88 13.53 2.37 -16.51
N ASP A 89 14.10 1.76 -17.55
CA ASP A 89 13.71 0.42 -18.00
C ASP A 89 13.99 -0.66 -16.95
N GLU A 90 15.12 -0.57 -16.24
CA GLU A 90 15.47 -1.51 -15.17
C GLU A 90 14.57 -1.36 -13.94
N LEU A 91 14.17 -0.12 -13.62
CA LEU A 91 13.19 0.17 -12.59
C LEU A 91 11.83 -0.43 -12.94
N ALA A 92 11.39 -0.32 -14.19
CA ALA A 92 10.13 -0.90 -14.63
C ALA A 92 10.15 -2.43 -14.59
N ALA A 93 11.22 -3.06 -15.08
CA ALA A 93 11.38 -4.52 -15.00
C ALA A 93 11.42 -5.01 -13.54
N SER A 94 12.04 -4.24 -12.64
CA SER A 94 12.08 -4.56 -11.20
C SER A 94 10.70 -4.40 -10.53
N ALA A 95 9.96 -3.35 -10.91
CA ALA A 95 8.59 -3.14 -10.47
C ALA A 95 7.69 -4.32 -10.85
N ASP A 96 7.81 -4.85 -12.07
CA ASP A 96 7.04 -6.01 -12.53
C ASP A 96 7.32 -7.26 -11.71
N ARG A 97 8.60 -7.55 -11.42
CA ARG A 97 8.98 -8.68 -10.56
C ARG A 97 8.40 -8.55 -9.15
N ILE A 98 8.44 -7.36 -8.57
CA ILE A 98 7.86 -7.10 -7.24
C ILE A 98 6.34 -7.28 -7.28
N LEU A 99 5.68 -6.74 -8.31
CA LEU A 99 4.24 -6.86 -8.51
C LEU A 99 3.84 -8.34 -8.63
N GLU A 100 4.59 -9.13 -9.39
CA GLU A 100 4.39 -10.58 -9.51
C GLU A 100 4.45 -11.27 -8.13
N ILE A 101 5.51 -11.04 -7.34
CA ILE A 101 5.65 -11.61 -5.99
C ILE A 101 4.46 -11.25 -5.09
N THR A 102 4.01 -9.99 -5.13
CA THR A 102 2.87 -9.55 -4.31
C THR A 102 1.54 -10.19 -4.74
N LYS A 103 1.35 -10.44 -6.05
CA LYS A 103 0.18 -11.17 -6.56
C LYS A 103 0.19 -12.61 -6.05
N SER A 104 1.31 -13.32 -6.20
CA SER A 104 1.45 -14.74 -5.77
C SER A 104 1.26 -14.90 -4.26
N THR A 105 1.77 -13.95 -3.47
CA THR A 105 1.60 -13.97 -2.01
C THR A 105 0.12 -13.89 -1.63
N THR A 106 -0.67 -13.05 -2.31
CA THR A 106 -2.11 -12.94 -2.02
C THR A 106 -2.86 -14.25 -2.33
N GLU A 107 -2.43 -15.00 -3.34
CA GLU A 107 -3.01 -16.30 -3.69
C GLU A 107 -2.62 -17.41 -2.70
N VAL A 108 -1.37 -17.42 -2.22
CA VAL A 108 -0.87 -18.41 -1.25
C VAL A 108 -1.44 -18.18 0.16
N PHE A 109 -1.69 -16.93 0.55
CA PHE A 109 -2.38 -16.60 1.80
C PHE A 109 -3.91 -16.81 1.72
N SER A 110 -4.44 -17.23 0.57
CA SER A 110 -5.80 -17.78 0.46
C SER A 110 -5.85 -19.28 0.76
N VAL A 111 -4.92 -19.81 1.55
CA VAL A 111 -5.31 -20.86 2.50
C VAL A 111 -6.21 -20.17 3.50
N LYS A 112 -7.51 -20.39 3.32
CA LYS A 112 -8.55 -20.14 4.30
C LYS A 112 -8.18 -20.93 5.55
N GLU A 113 -7.23 -20.44 6.35
CA GLU A 113 -7.14 -20.79 7.75
C GLU A 113 -8.41 -20.24 8.35
N LYS A 114 -9.47 -21.05 8.25
CA LYS A 114 -10.59 -20.92 9.15
C LYS A 114 -9.95 -20.94 10.54
N PRO A 115 -10.16 -19.94 11.40
CA PRO A 115 -10.16 -20.23 12.81
C PRO A 115 -11.35 -21.16 13.03
N HIS A 116 -11.16 -22.46 12.76
CA HIS A 116 -12.08 -23.51 13.19
C HIS A 116 -11.81 -23.76 14.67
N THR A 117 -12.01 -22.71 15.45
CA THR A 117 -12.50 -22.84 16.81
C THR A 117 -13.96 -22.46 16.67
N THR A 118 -14.81 -23.46 16.46
CA THR A 118 -16.23 -23.23 16.32
C THR A 118 -16.74 -22.55 17.60
N GLN A 119 -17.79 -21.73 17.51
CA GLN A 119 -18.40 -21.09 18.68
C GLN A 119 -18.65 -22.08 19.82
N ASN A 120 -18.90 -23.35 19.47
CA ASN A 120 -19.08 -24.45 20.41
C ASN A 120 -17.82 -24.76 21.22
N ASP A 121 -16.64 -24.78 20.59
CA ASP A 121 -15.37 -25.05 21.26
C ASP A 121 -15.02 -23.94 22.28
N ILE A 122 -15.33 -22.69 21.93
CA ILE A 122 -15.18 -21.54 22.84
C ILE A 122 -16.14 -21.68 24.02
N THR A 123 -17.39 -22.03 23.77
CA THR A 123 -18.37 -22.23 24.86
C THR A 123 -18.00 -23.39 25.77
N GLU A 124 -17.47 -24.49 25.22
CA GLU A 124 -17.04 -25.65 25.99
C GLU A 124 -15.82 -25.34 26.87
N LEU A 125 -14.87 -24.58 26.33
CA LEU A 125 -13.73 -24.07 27.08
C LEU A 125 -14.19 -23.15 28.22
N CYS A 126 -15.08 -22.19 27.94
CA CYS A 126 -15.63 -21.29 28.95
C CYS A 126 -16.37 -22.05 30.06
N HIS A 127 -17.16 -23.06 29.72
CA HIS A 127 -17.83 -23.91 30.70
C HIS A 127 -16.83 -24.72 31.54
N THR A 128 -15.77 -25.25 30.93
CA THR A 128 -14.74 -26.02 31.64
C THR A 128 -13.95 -25.14 32.60
N LEU A 129 -13.56 -23.93 32.19
CA LEU A 129 -12.88 -22.97 33.05
C LEU A 129 -13.77 -22.53 34.22
N THR A 130 -15.05 -22.26 33.96
CA THR A 130 -16.04 -21.90 35.00
C THR A 130 -16.16 -23.01 36.05
N ARG A 131 -16.22 -24.27 35.63
CA ARG A 131 -16.27 -25.43 36.52
C ARG A 131 -15.00 -25.58 37.37
N TYR A 132 -13.82 -25.37 36.79
CA TYR A 132 -12.56 -25.41 37.53
C TYR A 132 -12.48 -24.31 38.59
N LEU A 133 -12.85 -23.08 38.25
CA LEU A 133 -12.85 -21.95 39.18
C LEU A 133 -13.80 -22.19 40.37
N ASN A 134 -14.98 -22.74 40.13
CA ASN A 134 -15.93 -23.08 41.20
C ASN A 134 -15.35 -24.14 42.15
N LEU A 135 -14.69 -25.17 41.61
CA LEU A 135 -14.04 -26.20 42.42
C LEU A 135 -12.90 -25.62 43.28
N CYS A 136 -12.10 -24.71 42.71
CA CYS A 136 -11.07 -23.99 43.44
C CYS A 136 -11.65 -23.09 44.54
N ASN A 137 -12.77 -22.40 44.27
CA ASN A 137 -13.46 -21.57 45.25
C ASN A 137 -14.06 -22.40 46.39
N ASP A 138 -14.66 -23.56 46.11
CA ASP A 138 -15.19 -24.44 47.14
C ASP A 138 -14.07 -25.01 48.02
N ARG A 139 -12.93 -25.39 47.43
CA ARG A 139 -11.75 -25.80 48.19
C ARG A 139 -11.26 -24.68 49.10
N ASN A 140 -11.14 -23.45 48.59
CA ASN A 140 -10.71 -22.30 49.38
C ASN A 140 -11.69 -21.98 50.52
N ARG A 141 -13.01 -22.03 50.25
CA ARG A 141 -14.06 -21.78 51.24
C ARG A 141 -14.08 -22.85 52.34
N ASN A 142 -13.82 -24.10 51.99
CA ASN A 142 -13.67 -25.18 52.96
C ASN A 142 -12.42 -24.98 53.81
N GLN A 143 -11.31 -24.55 53.22
CA GLN A 143 -10.05 -24.30 53.94
C GLN A 143 -10.20 -23.19 54.99
N GLN A 144 -10.92 -22.10 54.68
CA GLN A 144 -11.24 -21.04 55.64
C GLN A 144 -12.13 -21.49 56.80
N ARG A 145 -13.00 -22.48 56.56
CA ARG A 145 -13.85 -23.07 57.61
C ARG A 145 -13.06 -23.93 58.59
N TYR A 146 -12.05 -24.65 58.10
CA TYR A 146 -11.17 -25.44 58.96
C TYR A 146 -10.20 -24.58 59.77
N THR A 147 -9.72 -23.44 59.23
CA THR A 147 -8.88 -22.51 60.00
C THR A 147 -9.68 -21.72 61.02
N SER A 148 -10.92 -21.34 60.72
CA SER A 148 -11.80 -20.69 61.70
C SER A 148 -12.14 -21.62 62.88
N HIS A 149 -12.24 -22.94 62.65
CA HIS A 149 -12.55 -23.89 63.71
C HIS A 149 -11.40 -24.20 64.68
N HIS A 150 -10.19 -23.72 64.39
CA HIS A 150 -9.04 -23.91 65.27
C HIS A 150 -8.86 -22.79 66.31
N ASP A 151 -9.48 -21.62 66.12
CA ASP A 151 -9.38 -20.49 67.05
C ASP A 151 -10.37 -20.54 68.24
N TYR A 152 -11.17 -21.60 68.36
CA TYR A 152 -12.02 -21.82 69.55
C TYR A 152 -11.47 -22.88 70.50
N ARG A 153 -10.28 -23.44 70.23
CA ARG A 153 -9.67 -24.49 71.05
C ARG A 153 -8.36 -24.09 71.73
N THR A 154 -8.15 -22.79 71.90
CA THR A 154 -7.09 -22.25 72.78
C THR A 154 -7.68 -21.17 73.69
N THR A 155 -8.69 -21.54 74.45
CA THR A 155 -9.10 -20.82 75.66
C THR A 155 -9.62 -21.87 76.63
N CYS A 156 -8.89 -22.05 77.73
CA CYS A 156 -9.15 -22.87 78.94
C CYS A 156 -7.95 -23.76 79.30
N ILE A 157 -6.84 -23.17 79.78
CA ILE A 157 -6.09 -23.63 80.97
C ILE A 157 -5.41 -22.39 81.60
N LEU A 158 -6.07 -21.80 82.60
CA LEU A 158 -5.52 -21.26 83.86
C LEU A 158 -6.69 -20.73 84.69
#